data_AF-A0A1T5F341-F1
#
_entry.id   AF-A0A1T5F341-F1
#
_cell.length_a   1.000
_cell.length_b   1.000
_cell.length_c   1.000
_cell.angle_alpha   90.00
_cell.angle_beta   90.00
_cell.angle_gamma   90.00
#
_symmetry.space_group_name_H-M   'P 1'
#
loop_
_entity.id
_entity.type
_entity.pdbx_description
1 polymer ?
#
loop_
_entity_poly.entity_id
_entity_poly.type
_entity_poly.pdbx_seq_one_letter_code
_entity_poly.pdbx_strand_id
1 'polypeptide(L)' 'MASAFTCASLGIAPTVRHADYIGSWLSVLRNDEKAIFRAASQASKASDYLMTFARGEQ' A
#
# COMPACT_ATOMS: atom_id res chain seq x y z
N MET A 1 -1.44 1.47 1.69
CA MET A 1 -0.18 1.53 0.92
C MET A 1 -0.33 0.84 -0.45
N ALA A 2 -0.74 -0.43 -0.53
CA ALA A 2 -1.00 -1.11 -1.80
C ALA A 2 -1.98 -0.32 -2.69
N SER A 3 -3.11 0.10 -2.13
CA SER A 3 -4.08 0.97 -2.82
C SER A 3 -3.46 2.26 -3.37
N ALA A 4 -2.53 2.88 -2.64
CA ALA A 4 -1.85 4.10 -3.09
C ALA A 4 -0.93 3.82 -4.28
N PHE A 5 -0.18 2.71 -4.26
CA PHE A 5 0.67 2.30 -5.38
C PHE A 5 -0.19 1.99 -6.62
N THR A 6 -1.28 1.23 -6.46
CA THR A 6 -2.20 0.93 -7.57
C THR A 6 -2.87 2.19 -8.11
N CYS A 7 -3.33 3.11 -7.24
CA CYS A 7 -3.91 4.38 -7.68
C CYS A 7 -2.90 5.19 -8.49
N ALA A 8 -1.64 5.26 -8.05
CA ALA A 8 -0.58 5.93 -8.79
C ALA A 8 -0.35 5.30 -10.17
N SER A 9 -0.32 3.97 -10.28
CA SER A 9 -0.18 3.27 -11.56
C SER A 9 -1.35 3.49 -12.52
N LEU A 10 -2.55 3.73 -12.00
CA LEU A 10 -3.77 3.93 -12.79
C LEU A 10 -4.14 5.41 -13.01
N GLY A 11 -3.35 6.36 -12.48
CA GLY A 11 -3.68 7.78 -12.53
C GLY A 11 -4.92 8.18 -11.72
N ILE A 12 -5.28 7.40 -10.70
CA ILE A 12 -6.44 7.65 -9.84
C ILE A 12 -6.03 8.57 -8.69
N ALA A 13 -6.73 9.70 -8.55
CA ALA A 13 -6.59 10.56 -7.38
C ALA A 13 -7.22 9.88 -6.15
N PRO A 14 -6.44 9.57 -5.09
CA PRO A 14 -6.98 8.90 -3.92
C PRO A 14 -7.84 9.86 -3.09
N THR A 15 -8.91 9.33 -2.50
CA THR A 15 -9.66 10.02 -1.45
C THR A 15 -9.25 9.49 -0.09
N VAL A 16 -9.14 10.39 0.90
CA VAL A 16 -8.87 9.98 2.28
C VAL A 16 -10.10 9.26 2.82
N ARG A 17 -9.90 8.08 3.40
CA ARG A 17 -10.93 7.36 4.15
C ARG A 17 -10.36 6.93 5.51
N HIS A 18 -11.08 7.28 6.57
CA HIS A 18 -10.91 6.89 7.98
C HIS A 18 -9.45 6.85 8.49
N ALA A 19 -9.03 7.90 9.21
CA ALA A 19 -7.66 8.05 9.73
C ALA A 19 -7.37 7.25 11.03
N ASP A 20 -8.33 6.46 11.51
CA ASP A 20 -8.27 5.77 12.81
C ASP A 20 -7.10 4.78 12.92
N TYR A 21 -6.57 4.31 11.79
CA TYR A 21 -5.40 3.44 11.74
C TYR A 21 -4.08 4.14 12.07
N ILE A 22 -4.01 5.48 12.03
CA ILE A 22 -2.72 6.19 12.26
C ILE A 22 -2.18 5.89 13.66
N GLY A 23 -3.05 5.86 14.68
CA GLY A 23 -2.65 5.57 16.06
C GLY A 23 -2.01 4.19 16.22
N SER A 24 -2.58 3.16 15.58
CA SER A 24 -2.02 1.80 15.63
C SER A 24 -0.68 1.71 14.89
N TRP A 25 -0.56 2.36 13.72
CA TRP A 25 0.70 2.41 12.97
C TRP A 25 1.82 3.14 13.72
N LEU A 26 1.50 4.23 14.44
CA LEU A 26 2.48 4.89 15.29
C LEU A 26 3.03 3.97 16.38
N SER A 27 2.19 3.09 16.94
CA SER A 27 2.65 2.08 17.90
C SER A 27 3.58 1.05 17.24
N VAL A 28 3.21 0.54 16.07
CA VAL A 28 4.04 -0.40 15.30
C VAL A 28 5.41 0.20 14.98
N LEU A 29 5.44 1.43 14.47
CA LEU A 29 6.68 2.08 14.04
C LEU A 29 7.62 2.43 15.20
N ARG A 30 7.09 2.69 16.40
CA ARG A 30 7.93 2.87 17.60
C ARG A 30 8.62 1.58 18.04
N ASN A 31 7.99 0.43 17.79
CA ASN A 31 8.49 -0.88 18.23
C ASN A 31 9.30 -1.62 17.16
N ASP A 32 9.14 -1.26 15.88
CA ASP A 32 9.86 -1.87 14.76
C ASP A 32 10.15 -0.84 13.66
N GLU A 33 11.36 -0.30 13.65
CA GLU A 33 11.84 0.66 12.64
C GLU A 33 11.78 0.10 11.21
N LYS A 34 11.81 -1.23 11.06
CA LYS A 34 11.80 -1.91 9.76
C LYS A 34 10.38 -2.27 9.29
N ALA A 35 9.36 -2.05 10.12
CA ALA A 35 7.97 -2.37 9.78
C ALA A 35 7.50 -1.65 8.52
N ILE A 36 7.91 -0.39 8.32
CA ILE A 36 7.51 0.39 7.14
C ILE A 36 8.06 -0.20 5.84
N PHE A 37 9.30 -0.70 5.85
CA PHE A 37 9.92 -1.30 4.67
C PHE A 37 9.29 -2.64 4.33
N ARG A 38 8.96 -3.46 5.33
CA ARG A 38 8.24 -4.73 5.14
C ARG A 38 6.82 -4.50 4.62
N ALA A 39 6.11 -3.52 5.18
CA ALA A 39 4.78 -3.13 4.70
C ALA A 39 4.83 -2.63 3.25
N ALA A 40 5.83 -1.81 2.91
CA ALA A 40 6.05 -1.34 1.54
C ALA A 40 6.37 -2.48 0.57
N SER A 41 7.26 -3.40 0.94
CA SER A 41 7.58 -4.57 0.10
C SER A 41 6.35 -5.44 -0.19
N GLN A 42 5.51 -5.68 0.82
CA GLN A 42 4.25 -6.42 0.63
C GLN A 42 3.25 -5.63 -0.22
N ALA A 43 3.15 -4.32 0.00
CA ALA A 43 2.28 -3.45 -0.78
C ALA A 43 2.67 -3.39 -2.26
N SER A 44 3.96 -3.35 -2.58
CA SER A 44 4.46 -3.42 -3.96
C SER A 44 4.05 -4.74 -4.61
N LYS A 45 4.32 -5.89 -3.98
CA LYS A 45 3.93 -7.21 -4.50
C LYS A 45 2.43 -7.33 -4.77
N ALA A 46 1.61 -6.83 -3.84
CA ALA A 46 0.16 -6.83 -4.00
C ALA A 46 -0.29 -5.94 -5.18
N SER A 47 0.30 -4.76 -5.33
CA SER A 47 0.00 -3.87 -6.46
C SER A 47 0.43 -4.51 -7.78
N ASP A 48 1.64 -5.06 -7.85
CA ASP A 48 2.15 -5.72 -9.05
C ASP A 48 1.26 -6.89 -9.47
N TYR A 49 0.86 -7.72 -8.51
CA TYR A 49 -0.08 -8.82 -8.73
C TYR A 49 -1.39 -8.34 -9.36
N LEU A 50 -2.02 -7.29 -8.80
CA LEU A 50 -3.26 -6.74 -9.36
C LEU A 50 -3.05 -6.19 -10.78
N MET A 51 -1.89 -5.57 -11.04
CA MET A 51 -1.58 -4.99 -12.34
C MET A 51 -1.36 -6.05 -13.43
N THR A 52 -0.91 -7.27 -13.09
CA THR A 52 -0.83 -8.38 -14.05
C THR A 52 -2.20 -8.71 -14.67
N PHE A 53 -3.27 -8.70 -13.87
CA PHE A 53 -4.63 -8.92 -14.37
C PHE A 53 -5.16 -7.71 -15.15
N ALA A 54 -4.82 -6.49 -14.72
CA ALA A 54 -5.27 -5.27 -15.39
C ALA A 54 -4.68 -5.09 -16.80
N ARG A 55 -3.49 -5.65 -17.07
CA ARG A 55 -2.78 -5.56 -18.36
C ARG A 55 -3.13 -6.67 -19.34
N GLY A 56 -3.92 -7.67 -18.95
CA GLY A 56 -4.25 -8.82 -19.79
C GLY A 56 -3.07 -9.75 -20.06
N GLU A 57 -2.03 -9.73 -19.21
CA GLU A 57 -0.84 -10.59 -19.31
C GLU A 57 -1.10 -11.96 -18.67
N GLN A 58 -2.03 -12.75 -19.22
CA GLN A 58 -2.37 -14.07 -18.70
C GLN A 58 -2.46 -15.12 -19.81
#